data_AF-I5D693-F1
#
_entry.id   AF-I5D693-F1
#
_cell.length_a   1.000
_cell.length_b   1.000
_cell.length_c   1.000
_cell.angle_alpha   90.00
_cell.angle_beta   90.00
_cell.angle_gamma   90.00
#
_symmetry.space_group_name_H-M   'P 1'
#
loop_
_entity.id
_entity.type
_entity.pdbx_description
1 polymer ?
#
loop_
_entity_poly.entity_id
_entity_poly.type
_entity_poly.pdbx_seq_one_letter_code
_entity_poly.pdbx_strand_id
1 'polypeptide(L)'
;MITALVIWIMNTIPASVEAISRVLPMVKDPEVIDQIIQLDIYSFFNTLTRVEKAGTYFVLVFELALWAWGIMLFFTRWIPQKLKDKKNKSIDQVNTLKSIKWKLENNMALSKSEQKFYKKYNNAK
;
A
#
# COMPACT_ATOMS: atom_id res chain seq x y z
N MET A 1 -7.08 1.31 3.60
CA MET A 1 -6.35 0.84 4.80
C MET A 1 -6.72 1.64 6.05
N ILE A 2 -6.82 2.97 6.00
CA ILE A 2 -7.23 3.78 7.15
C ILE A 2 -8.68 3.47 7.53
N THR A 3 -9.57 3.35 6.53
CA THR A 3 -11.00 3.06 6.77
C THR A 3 -11.21 1.66 7.36
N ALA A 4 -10.40 0.68 6.94
CA ALA A 4 -10.44 -0.67 7.51
C ALA A 4 -10.01 -0.68 8.99
N LEU A 5 -9.02 0.13 9.34
CA LEU A 5 -8.56 0.29 10.72
C LEU A 5 -9.61 1.00 11.58
N VAL A 6 -10.29 2.01 11.02
CA VAL A 6 -11.43 2.67 11.68
C VAL A 6 -12.59 1.70 11.93
N ILE A 7 -12.94 0.86 10.94
CA ILE A 7 -13.97 -0.19 11.12
C ILE A 7 -13.56 -1.18 12.22
N TRP A 8 -12.29 -1.57 12.26
CA TRP A 8 -11.78 -2.48 13.28
C TRP A 8 -11.85 -1.87 14.69
N ILE A 9 -11.47 -0.61 14.85
CA ILE A 9 -11.63 0.13 16.11
C ILE A 9 -13.11 0.20 16.50
N MET A 10 -14.00 0.53 15.57
CA MET A 10 -15.44 0.61 15.85
C MET A 10 -16.09 -0.74 16.16
N ASN A 11 -15.49 -1.85 15.73
CA ASN A 11 -15.93 -3.19 16.10
C ASN A 11 -15.40 -3.65 17.47
N THR A 12 -14.32 -3.05 17.96
CA THR A 12 -13.71 -3.39 19.26
C THR A 12 -14.23 -2.53 20.41
N ILE A 13 -14.92 -1.43 20.10
CA ILE A 13 -15.57 -0.59 21.10
C ILE A 13 -16.98 -1.15 21.38
N PRO A 14 -17.32 -1.48 22.64
CA PRO A 14 -18.66 -1.93 23.00
C PRO A 14 -19.68 -0.82 22.76
N ALA A 15 -20.89 -1.19 22.36
CA ALA A 15 -21.96 -0.22 22.14
C ALA A 15 -22.41 0.44 23.45
N SER A 16 -22.75 1.74 23.38
CA SER A 16 -23.31 2.45 24.54
C SER A 16 -24.75 2.01 24.83
N VAL A 17 -25.17 2.16 26.10
CA VAL A 17 -26.54 1.89 26.58
C VAL A 17 -27.58 2.57 25.68
N GLU A 18 -27.35 3.84 25.35
CA GLU A 18 -28.23 4.64 24.49
C GLU A 18 -28.33 4.07 23.07
N ALA A 19 -27.21 3.63 22.50
CA ALA A 19 -27.18 3.05 21.17
C ALA A 19 -27.89 1.69 21.12
N ILE A 20 -27.75 0.87 22.16
CA ILE A 20 -28.46 -0.41 22.29
C ILE A 20 -29.95 -0.19 22.44
N SER A 21 -30.38 0.76 23.28
CA SER A 21 -31.79 1.09 23.46
C SER A 21 -32.48 1.59 22.17
N ARG A 22 -31.71 2.23 21.28
CA ARG A 22 -32.19 2.69 19.97
C ARG A 22 -32.41 1.55 18.98
N VAL A 23 -31.56 0.52 19.05
CA VAL A 23 -31.59 -0.65 18.14
C VAL A 23 -32.59 -1.70 18.61
N LEU A 24 -32.75 -1.86 19.93
CA LEU A 24 -33.65 -2.80 20.58
C LEU A 24 -34.68 -2.05 21.44
N PRO A 25 -35.63 -1.30 20.83
CA PRO A 25 -36.63 -0.53 21.58
C PRO A 25 -37.63 -1.40 22.36
N MET A 26 -37.66 -2.71 22.08
CA MET A 26 -38.46 -3.69 22.80
C MET A 26 -37.84 -4.14 24.13
N VAL A 27 -36.52 -3.95 24.31
CA VAL A 27 -35.83 -4.26 25.56
C VAL A 27 -35.77 -2.97 26.38
N LYS A 28 -36.71 -2.82 27.32
CA LYS A 28 -36.79 -1.65 28.22
C LYS A 28 -36.23 -1.91 29.61
N ASP A 29 -35.94 -3.17 29.95
CA ASP A 29 -35.38 -3.52 31.25
C ASP A 29 -33.90 -3.13 31.33
N PRO A 30 -33.51 -2.22 32.25
CA PRO A 30 -32.13 -1.77 32.38
C PRO A 30 -31.15 -2.90 32.70
N GLU A 31 -31.58 -3.89 33.50
CA GLU A 31 -30.76 -5.05 33.86
C GLU A 31 -30.42 -5.92 32.64
N VAL A 32 -31.35 -6.05 31.69
CA VAL A 32 -31.13 -6.81 30.45
C VAL A 32 -30.17 -6.06 29.53
N ILE A 33 -30.26 -4.74 29.48
CA ILE A 33 -29.33 -3.90 28.70
C ILE A 33 -27.91 -4.00 29.27
N ASP A 34 -27.77 -3.98 30.60
CA ASP A 34 -26.47 -4.15 31.26
C ASP A 34 -25.87 -5.53 30.99
N GLN A 35 -26.67 -6.59 30.98
CA GLN A 35 -26.22 -7.93 30.59
C GLN A 35 -25.78 -7.99 29.11
N ILE A 36 -26.49 -7.31 28.20
CA ILE A 36 -26.13 -7.24 26.78
C ILE A 36 -24.77 -6.53 26.58
N ILE A 37 -24.51 -5.48 27.36
CA ILE A 37 -23.22 -4.75 27.35
C ILE A 37 -22.11 -5.63 27.90
N GLN A 38 -22.34 -6.32 29.02
CA GLN A 38 -21.36 -7.21 29.64
C GLN A 38 -21.01 -8.42 28.77
N LEU A 39 -21.95 -8.89 27.96
CA LEU A 39 -21.75 -9.99 27.02
C LEU A 39 -21.08 -9.55 25.69
N ASP A 40 -20.81 -8.25 25.51
CA ASP A 40 -20.18 -7.64 24.33
C ASP A 40 -20.82 -8.09 22.99
N ILE A 41 -22.14 -8.32 23.01
CA ILE A 41 -22.88 -8.88 21.86
C ILE A 41 -23.00 -7.83 20.73
N TYR A 42 -23.03 -6.54 21.09
CA TYR A 42 -23.16 -5.44 20.14
C TYR A 42 -21.94 -4.52 20.20
N SER A 43 -21.21 -4.46 19.09
CA SER A 43 -20.20 -3.43 18.87
C SER A 43 -20.83 -2.09 18.47
N PHE A 44 -20.08 -0.99 18.66
CA PHE A 44 -20.50 0.33 18.22
C PHE A 44 -20.85 0.37 16.73
N PHE A 45 -20.07 -0.31 15.89
CA PHE A 45 -20.38 -0.45 14.46
C PHE A 45 -21.74 -1.13 14.23
N ASN A 46 -22.11 -2.14 15.02
CA ASN A 46 -23.41 -2.81 14.89
C ASN A 46 -24.58 -1.89 15.18
N THR A 47 -24.40 -0.92 16.08
CA THR A 47 -25.44 0.06 16.43
C THR A 47 -25.61 1.21 15.44
N LEU A 48 -24.72 1.35 14.45
CA LEU A 48 -24.87 2.34 13.39
C LEU A 48 -26.09 2.07 12.50
N THR A 49 -26.67 3.16 12.00
CA THR A 49 -27.77 3.11 11.04
C THR A 49 -27.31 2.53 9.70
N ARG A 50 -28.26 2.03 8.90
CA ARG A 50 -27.98 1.46 7.58
C ARG A 50 -27.24 2.45 6.65
N VAL A 51 -27.53 3.74 6.77
CA VAL A 51 -26.92 4.81 5.96
C VAL A 51 -25.46 5.03 6.35
N GLU A 52 -25.15 5.08 7.64
CA GLU A 52 -23.78 5.25 8.15
C GLU A 52 -22.89 4.06 7.78
N LYS A 53 -23.43 2.83 7.90
CA LYS A 53 -22.74 1.61 7.44
C LYS A 53 -22.46 1.67 5.94
N ALA A 54 -23.46 2.04 5.13
CA ALA A 54 -23.30 2.16 3.68
C ALA A 54 -22.24 3.20 3.30
N GLY A 55 -22.21 4.36 3.97
CA GLY A 55 -21.18 5.39 3.78
C GLY A 55 -19.78 4.87 4.12
N THR A 56 -19.65 4.13 5.23
CA THR A 56 -18.36 3.55 5.64
C THR A 56 -17.85 2.53 4.62
N TYR A 57 -18.72 1.65 4.11
CA TYR A 57 -18.35 0.71 3.06
C TYR A 57 -18.01 1.39 1.73
N PHE A 58 -18.73 2.46 1.37
CA PHE A 58 -18.42 3.23 0.17
C PHE A 58 -17.01 3.83 0.23
N VAL A 59 -16.66 4.46 1.35
CA VAL A 59 -15.32 5.02 1.56
C VAL A 59 -14.26 3.92 1.52
N LEU A 60 -14.52 2.74 2.10
CA LEU A 60 -13.61 1.60 2.05
C LEU A 60 -13.35 1.13 0.61
N VAL A 61 -14.41 0.97 -0.19
CA VAL A 61 -14.30 0.55 -1.60
C VAL A 61 -13.55 1.61 -2.41
N PHE A 62 -13.83 2.89 -2.18
CA PHE A 62 -13.13 3.98 -2.84
C PHE A 62 -11.63 4.02 -2.48
N GLU A 63 -11.29 3.83 -1.21
CA GLU A 63 -9.89 3.78 -0.76
C GLU A 63 -9.14 2.60 -1.40
N LEU A 64 -9.79 1.43 -1.52
CA LEU A 64 -9.23 0.28 -2.22
C LEU A 64 -9.04 0.55 -3.73
N ALA A 65 -10.01 1.22 -4.36
CA ALA A 65 -9.93 1.59 -5.77
C ALA A 65 -8.76 2.54 -6.05
N LEU A 66 -8.55 3.54 -5.20
CA LEU A 66 -7.40 4.46 -5.30
C LEU A 66 -6.06 3.72 -5.14
N TRP A 67 -5.98 2.79 -4.20
CA TRP A 67 -4.79 1.96 -4.02
C TRP A 67 -4.53 1.08 -5.24
N ALA A 68 -5.56 0.40 -5.76
CA ALA A 68 -5.44 -0.41 -6.97
C ALA A 68 -5.01 0.43 -8.19
N TRP A 69 -5.54 1.65 -8.31
CA TRP A 69 -5.16 2.59 -9.35
C TRP A 69 -3.70 3.03 -9.22
N GLY A 70 -3.26 3.40 -8.02
CA GLY A 70 -1.87 3.77 -7.74
C GLY A 70 -0.90 2.63 -8.07
N ILE A 71 -1.26 1.40 -7.71
CA ILE A 71 -0.51 0.19 -8.04
C ILE A 71 -0.45 -0.03 -9.56
N MET A 72 -1.57 0.10 -10.27
CA MET A 72 -1.58 -0.01 -11.75
C MET A 72 -0.70 1.05 -12.40
N LEU A 73 -0.77 2.32 -11.97
CA LEU A 73 0.09 3.39 -12.49
C LEU A 73 1.58 3.11 -12.22
N PHE A 74 1.90 2.56 -11.05
CA PHE A 74 3.27 2.17 -10.72
C PHE A 74 3.76 1.04 -11.62
N PHE A 75 2.99 -0.04 -11.78
CA PHE A 75 3.36 -1.16 -12.64
C PHE A 75 3.47 -0.75 -14.11
N THR A 76 2.53 0.04 -14.62
CA THR A 76 2.54 0.52 -16.01
C THR A 76 3.73 1.44 -16.33
N ARG A 77 4.32 2.12 -15.34
CA ARG A 77 5.56 2.89 -15.55
C ARG A 77 6.82 2.06 -15.35
N TRP A 78 6.85 1.24 -14.30
CA TRP A 78 8.05 0.51 -13.90
C TRP A 78 8.39 -0.67 -14.81
N ILE A 79 7.40 -1.45 -15.23
CA ILE A 79 7.58 -2.62 -16.10
C ILE A 79 8.19 -2.25 -17.46
N PRO A 80 7.65 -1.28 -18.22
CA PRO A 80 8.24 -0.93 -19.51
C PRO A 80 9.60 -0.26 -19.37
N GLN A 81 9.88 0.46 -18.29
CA GLN A 81 11.21 1.02 -18.04
C GLN A 81 12.24 -0.09 -17.83
N LYS A 82 11.94 -1.07 -16.97
CA LYS A 82 12.79 -2.26 -16.77
C LYS A 82 12.99 -3.09 -18.04
N LEU A 83 11.97 -3.18 -18.90
CA LEU A 83 12.06 -3.88 -20.18
C LEU A 83 12.93 -3.11 -21.18
N LYS A 84 12.81 -1.77 -21.24
CA LYS A 84 13.67 -0.91 -22.06
C LYS A 84 15.12 -1.01 -21.62
N ASP A 85 15.39 -0.95 -20.32
CA ASP A 85 16.74 -1.07 -19.76
C ASP A 85 17.37 -2.44 -20.09
N LYS A 86 16.57 -3.52 -20.04
CA LYS A 86 17.04 -4.86 -20.47
C LYS A 86 17.36 -4.91 -21.96
N LYS A 87 16.52 -4.31 -22.83
CA LYS A 87 16.72 -4.29 -24.28
C LYS A 87 17.94 -3.46 -24.69
N ASN A 88 18.17 -2.33 -24.01
CA ASN A 88 19.26 -1.40 -24.32
C ASN A 88 20.56 -1.72 -23.57
N LYS A 89 20.57 -2.75 -22.72
CA LYS A 89 21.73 -3.14 -21.91
C LYS A 89 23.01 -3.33 -22.73
N SER A 90 22.92 -3.89 -23.93
CA SER A 90 24.08 -4.06 -24.82
C SER A 90 24.61 -2.72 -25.34
N ILE A 91 23.72 -1.80 -25.70
CA ILE A 91 24.05 -0.45 -26.19
C ILE A 91 24.70 0.37 -25.06
N ASP A 92 24.13 0.32 -23.85
CA ASP A 92 24.67 1.02 -22.69
C ASP A 92 26.05 0.48 -22.28
N GLN A 93 26.26 -0.85 -22.39
CA GLN A 93 27.57 -1.45 -22.17
C GLN A 93 28.61 -0.98 -23.19
N VAL A 94 28.24 -0.88 -24.47
CA VAL A 94 29.11 -0.35 -25.53
C VAL A 94 29.44 1.13 -25.29
N ASN A 95 28.46 1.94 -24.90
CA ASN A 95 28.67 3.36 -24.59
C ASN A 95 29.57 3.54 -23.35
N THR A 96 29.41 2.68 -22.34
CA THR A 96 30.27 2.69 -21.14
C THR A 96 31.70 2.28 -21.49
N LEU A 97 31.91 1.32 -22.40
CA LEU A 97 33.24 0.98 -22.90
C LEU A 97 33.87 2.12 -23.70
N LYS A 98 33.11 2.79 -24.56
CA LYS A 98 33.57 3.97 -25.30
C LYS A 98 33.98 5.11 -24.36
N SER A 99 33.18 5.40 -23.35
CA SER A 99 33.50 6.46 -22.37
C SER A 99 34.73 6.10 -21.53
N ILE A 100 34.88 4.84 -21.12
CA ILE A 100 36.07 4.36 -20.41
C ILE A 100 37.31 4.48 -21.30
N LYS A 101 37.23 4.08 -22.58
CA LYS A 101 38.33 4.19 -23.54
C LYS A 101 38.76 5.65 -23.74
N TRP A 102 37.81 6.55 -23.96
CA TRP A 102 38.08 7.97 -24.10
C TRP A 102 38.69 8.60 -22.84
N LYS A 103 38.21 8.23 -21.65
CA LYS A 103 38.79 8.70 -20.38
C LYS A 103 40.21 8.22 -20.18
N LEU A 104 40.53 6.97 -20.55
CA LEU A 104 41.89 6.43 -20.50
C LEU A 104 42.82 7.16 -21.49
N GLU A 105 42.35 7.44 -22.71
CA GLU A 105 43.11 8.18 -23.72
C GLU A 105 43.42 9.62 -23.30
N ASN A 106 42.55 10.24 -22.48
CA ASN A 106 42.70 11.61 -21.98
C ASN A 106 43.24 11.69 -20.54
N ASN A 107 43.81 10.61 -20.00
CA ASN A 107 44.34 10.54 -18.63
C ASN A 107 43.36 10.99 -17.52
N MET A 108 42.06 10.76 -17.71
CA MET A 108 41.03 11.06 -16.71
C MET A 108 40.83 9.91 -15.73
N ALA A 109 40.56 10.25 -14.48
CA ALA A 109 40.25 9.29 -13.43
C ALA A 109 38.92 8.57 -13.71
N LEU A 110 38.94 7.24 -13.65
CA LEU A 110 37.77 6.38 -13.74
C LEU A 110 37.05 6.30 -12.39
N SER A 111 35.72 6.31 -12.41
CA SER A 111 34.93 6.06 -11.20
C SER A 111 35.04 4.60 -10.74
N LYS A 112 34.76 4.33 -9.45
CA LYS A 112 34.82 2.97 -8.87
C LYS A 112 33.93 1.95 -9.60
N SER A 113 32.79 2.38 -10.16
CA SER A 113 31.89 1.52 -10.94
C SER A 113 32.45 1.21 -12.33
N GLU A 114 33.00 2.21 -13.02
CA GLU A 114 33.66 2.05 -14.33
C GLU A 114 34.89 1.15 -14.25
N GLN A 115 35.69 1.28 -13.19
CA GLN A 115 36.85 0.39 -12.94
C GLN A 115 36.43 -1.07 -12.77
N LYS A 116 35.37 -1.34 -12.00
CA LYS A 116 34.84 -2.70 -11.81
C LYS A 116 34.31 -3.28 -13.12
N PHE A 117 33.62 -2.46 -13.92
CA PHE A 117 33.12 -2.86 -15.24
C PHE A 117 34.27 -3.20 -16.20
N TYR A 118 35.29 -2.35 -16.26
CA TYR A 118 36.46 -2.56 -17.12
C TYR A 118 37.25 -3.82 -16.73
N LYS A 119 37.53 -4.04 -15.43
CA LYS A 119 38.18 -5.27 -14.95
C LYS A 119 37.40 -6.54 -15.31
N LYS A 120 36.07 -6.50 -15.16
CA LYS A 120 35.21 -7.65 -15.52
C LYS A 120 35.24 -7.95 -17.02
N TYR A 121 35.28 -6.92 -17.87
CA TYR A 121 35.34 -7.09 -19.32
C TYR A 121 36.71 -7.56 -19.80
N ASN A 122 37.79 -7.08 -19.18
CA ASN A 122 39.16 -7.45 -19.54
C ASN A 122 39.52 -8.89 -19.09
N ASN A 123 38.98 -9.35 -17.96
CA ASN A 123 39.15 -10.74 -17.49
C ASN A 123 38.30 -11.78 -18.25
N ALA A 124 37.38 -11.34 -19.11
CA ALA A 124 36.51 -12.21 -19.91
C ALA A 124 37.07 -12.48 -21.33
N LYS A 125 38.22 -11.90 -21.66
CA LYS A 125 39.04 -12.23 -22.83
C LYS A 125 40.13 -13.22 -22.43
#